data_AF-A0A2E8Y5D4-F1
#
_entry.id   AF-A0A2E8Y5D4-F1
#
_cell.length_a   1.000
_cell.length_b   1.000
_cell.length_c   1.000
_cell.angle_alpha   90.00
_cell.angle_beta   90.00
_cell.angle_gamma   90.00
#
_symmetry.space_group_name_H-M   'P 1'
#
loop_
_entity.id
_entity.type
_entity.pdbx_description
1 polymer ?
#
loop_
_entity_poly.entity_id
_entity_poly.type
_entity_poly.pdbx_seq_one_letter_code
_entity_poly.pdbx_strand_id
1 'polypeptide(L)'
;MAATAAFCQAGENKSTLHFRNGDWLRGTMAAYDQAGGVTWHHADASGPLRFNTSQLTGITLDGAAIGQLGAGNLCEVLLVNGDHFRGNFAGATDEHFLIDTWHAGRLQLGRNAVRKIAPLPRGLKTLFQGPENDDGWTHGKINNETIGESGNWRYHNGGFHAKAAASIARDLDLPDSAHLSFDLEWSGSMHLAFALYTDSLQPISLSTKENEPDFGGFYSVQINSYSVNLLPVKKQEPLTYLGQATVPDFRKKPKARLEFFASKAQRMVAVAIDGKVIRKWTDSRGFAGQGTGVRIVHQGRGAVRISNLRVEEWDGRFKGPPTHPLGAKDDLVKLVNNDRMQGRVDGIDGDKLNVTTAEGGFPVPLDRVKQIEPATSRAPANVGIEHRVRAHFSDGSRLTFVLNRWSADGVEAHSPGFGSATFKPGSITRLEFQPKNK
;
A
#
# COMPACT_ATOMS: atom_id res chain seq x y z
N MET A 1 30.80 -12.88 45.36
CA MET A 1 30.55 -12.32 44.02
C MET A 1 29.34 -13.04 43.45
N ALA A 2 28.16 -12.42 43.52
CA ALA A 2 26.94 -12.94 42.91
C ALA A 2 26.84 -12.38 41.49
N ALA A 3 26.84 -13.25 40.50
CA ALA A 3 26.63 -12.88 39.11
C ALA A 3 25.13 -12.56 38.92
N THR A 4 24.83 -11.29 38.69
CA THR A 4 23.51 -10.82 38.25
C THR A 4 23.29 -11.34 36.83
N ALA A 5 22.43 -12.35 36.69
CA ALA A 5 21.91 -12.74 35.38
C ALA A 5 21.08 -11.57 34.85
N ALA A 6 21.58 -10.94 33.78
CA ALA A 6 20.81 -10.00 33.01
C ALA A 6 19.62 -10.74 32.38
N PHE A 7 18.42 -10.51 32.91
CA PHE A 7 17.21 -10.81 32.18
C PHE A 7 17.18 -9.90 30.95
N CYS A 8 17.63 -10.43 29.81
CA CYS A 8 17.20 -9.90 28.52
C CYS A 8 15.68 -10.08 28.48
N GLN A 9 14.92 -8.99 28.65
CA GLN A 9 13.54 -8.95 28.19
C GLN A 9 13.56 -9.25 26.69
N ALA A 10 13.17 -10.46 26.32
CA ALA A 10 12.75 -10.75 24.96
C ALA A 10 11.63 -9.74 24.64
N GLY A 11 11.82 -8.91 23.62
CA GLY A 11 10.79 -7.98 23.19
C GLY A 11 9.47 -8.73 23.02
N GLU A 12 8.37 -8.17 23.53
CA GLU A 12 7.05 -8.79 23.44
C GLU A 12 6.77 -9.15 21.98
N ASN A 13 6.63 -10.45 21.69
CA ASN A 13 6.20 -10.90 20.37
C ASN A 13 4.75 -10.42 20.15
N LYS A 14 4.53 -9.60 19.12
CA LYS A 14 3.23 -8.99 18.81
C LYS A 14 2.42 -9.81 17.79
N SER A 15 2.89 -11.01 17.44
CA SER A 15 2.15 -11.89 16.52
C SER A 15 0.87 -12.42 17.15
N THR A 16 -0.19 -12.47 16.35
CA THR A 16 -1.52 -12.92 16.78
C THR A 16 -2.16 -13.82 15.75
N LEU A 17 -2.79 -14.89 16.22
CA LEU A 17 -3.62 -15.79 15.44
C LEU A 17 -5.10 -15.43 15.67
N HIS A 18 -5.89 -15.37 14.60
CA HIS A 18 -7.29 -14.91 14.62
C HIS A 18 -8.25 -16.01 14.17
N PHE A 19 -9.31 -16.21 14.95
CA PHE A 19 -10.31 -17.26 14.73
C PHE A 19 -11.59 -16.71 14.09
N ARG A 20 -12.40 -17.61 13.51
CA ARG A 20 -13.70 -17.25 12.91
C ARG A 20 -14.77 -16.86 13.92
N ASN A 21 -14.67 -17.34 15.15
CA ASN A 21 -15.58 -16.97 16.24
C ASN A 21 -15.28 -15.57 16.83
N GLY A 22 -14.22 -14.90 16.37
CA GLY A 22 -13.81 -13.58 16.86
C GLY A 22 -12.70 -13.60 17.90
N ASP A 23 -12.34 -14.79 18.41
CA ASP A 23 -11.23 -14.93 19.35
C ASP A 23 -9.89 -14.67 18.67
N TRP A 24 -8.88 -14.36 19.49
CA TRP A 24 -7.49 -14.23 19.06
C TRP A 24 -6.54 -14.74 20.13
N LEU A 25 -5.37 -15.20 19.69
CA LEU A 25 -4.32 -15.75 20.55
C LEU A 25 -2.97 -15.14 20.18
N ARG A 26 -2.28 -14.55 21.18
CA ARG A 26 -0.88 -14.12 21.02
C ARG A 26 0.06 -15.31 20.98
N GLY A 27 1.28 -15.12 20.51
CA GLY A 27 2.29 -16.17 20.49
C GLY A 27 3.12 -16.09 19.22
N THR A 28 3.66 -17.22 18.77
CA THR A 28 4.60 -17.22 17.63
C THR A 28 4.25 -18.32 16.63
N MET A 29 4.29 -17.99 15.33
CA MET A 29 4.15 -18.98 14.27
C MET A 29 5.40 -19.85 14.19
N ALA A 30 5.25 -21.15 14.46
CA ALA A 30 6.37 -22.10 14.44
C ALA A 30 6.50 -22.76 13.07
N ALA A 31 5.39 -23.27 12.54
CA ALA A 31 5.36 -24.00 11.27
C ALA A 31 3.96 -24.01 10.67
N TYR A 32 3.89 -24.42 9.41
CA TYR A 32 2.66 -24.78 8.72
C TYR A 32 2.94 -25.94 7.75
N ASP A 33 2.00 -26.86 7.67
CA ASP A 33 1.88 -27.84 6.60
C ASP A 33 0.40 -28.10 6.29
N GLN A 34 0.09 -28.55 5.08
CA GLN A 34 -1.29 -28.70 4.63
C GLN A 34 -2.09 -29.75 5.42
N ALA A 35 -1.43 -30.80 5.94
CA ALA A 35 -2.08 -31.87 6.68
C ALA A 35 -2.32 -31.50 8.16
N GLY A 36 -1.33 -30.86 8.79
CA GLY A 36 -1.32 -30.50 10.21
C GLY A 36 -1.86 -29.10 10.52
N GLY A 37 -1.95 -28.23 9.53
CA GLY A 37 -2.36 -26.83 9.71
C GLY A 37 -1.26 -25.98 10.33
N VAL A 38 -1.65 -24.99 11.14
CA VAL A 38 -0.73 -24.04 11.78
C VAL A 38 -0.21 -24.64 13.09
N THR A 39 1.11 -24.67 13.26
CA THR A 39 1.76 -24.95 14.55
C THR A 39 2.12 -23.64 15.24
N TRP A 40 1.63 -23.44 16.46
CA TRP A 40 1.71 -22.19 17.21
C TRP A 40 2.32 -22.42 18.59
N HIS A 41 3.23 -21.54 19.00
CA HIS A 41 3.75 -21.54 20.38
C HIS A 41 3.12 -20.41 21.19
N HIS A 42 2.75 -20.73 22.43
CA HIS A 42 2.24 -19.80 23.42
C HIS A 42 3.05 -19.98 24.72
N ALA A 43 3.36 -18.89 25.43
CA ALA A 43 4.20 -18.93 26.63
C ALA A 43 3.62 -19.81 27.75
N ASP A 44 2.29 -19.80 27.90
CA ASP A 44 1.58 -20.59 28.92
C ASP A 44 1.21 -22.01 28.50
N ALA A 45 1.60 -22.46 27.30
CA ALA A 45 1.34 -23.81 26.82
C ALA A 45 2.57 -24.72 27.05
N SER A 46 2.35 -25.93 27.56
CA SER A 46 3.43 -26.91 27.79
C SER A 46 4.03 -27.49 26.50
N GLY A 47 3.41 -27.24 25.34
CA GLY A 47 3.87 -27.71 24.04
C GLY A 47 3.23 -26.91 22.90
N PRO A 48 3.65 -27.18 21.64
CA PRO A 48 3.07 -26.53 20.47
C PRO A 48 1.59 -26.85 20.32
N LEU A 49 0.80 -25.82 20.02
CA LEU A 49 -0.63 -25.93 19.68
C LEU A 49 -0.78 -26.11 18.17
N ARG A 50 -1.78 -26.89 17.75
CA ARG A 50 -2.10 -27.08 16.32
C ARG A 50 -3.50 -26.56 16.00
N PHE A 51 -3.60 -25.77 14.95
CA PHE A 51 -4.85 -25.16 14.51
C PHE A 51 -5.13 -25.44 13.03
N ASN A 52 -6.35 -25.92 12.76
CA ASN A 52 -6.83 -26.11 11.40
C ASN A 52 -7.15 -24.74 10.77
N THR A 53 -6.62 -24.46 9.57
CA THR A 53 -6.84 -23.19 8.85
C THR A 53 -8.31 -22.92 8.52
N SER A 54 -9.17 -23.93 8.53
CA SER A 54 -10.62 -23.77 8.38
C SER A 54 -11.30 -23.06 9.56
N GLN A 55 -10.63 -22.97 10.72
CA GLN A 55 -11.13 -22.22 11.88
C GLN A 55 -10.51 -20.83 11.99
N LEU A 56 -9.54 -20.51 11.14
CA LEU A 56 -8.79 -19.26 11.17
C LEU A 56 -9.35 -18.26 10.16
N THR A 57 -9.23 -16.98 10.49
CA THR A 57 -9.43 -15.86 9.57
C THR A 57 -8.07 -15.29 9.11
N GLY A 58 -7.06 -15.34 9.96
CA GLY A 58 -5.71 -14.92 9.60
C GLY A 58 -4.68 -15.02 10.72
N ILE A 59 -3.46 -14.66 10.38
CA ILE A 59 -2.33 -14.50 11.30
C ILE A 59 -1.72 -13.13 11.03
N THR A 60 -1.49 -12.36 12.09
CA THR A 60 -0.63 -11.17 12.07
C THR A 60 0.72 -11.58 12.66
N LEU A 61 1.80 -11.23 11.98
CA LEU A 61 3.16 -11.60 12.34
C LEU A 61 3.96 -10.34 12.65
N ASP A 62 4.93 -10.49 13.56
CA ASP A 62 6.03 -9.56 13.70
C ASP A 62 6.87 -9.63 12.43
N GLY A 63 6.53 -8.79 11.45
CA GLY A 63 7.36 -8.64 10.26
C GLY A 63 8.74 -8.13 10.63
N ALA A 64 9.73 -8.51 9.85
CA ALA A 64 11.03 -7.87 9.89
C ALA A 64 11.01 -6.57 9.06
N ALA A 65 11.96 -5.69 9.37
CA ALA A 65 12.26 -4.55 8.52
C ALA A 65 12.42 -4.98 7.07
N ILE A 66 11.99 -4.13 6.15
CA ILE A 66 12.05 -4.39 4.71
C ILE A 66 13.49 -4.73 4.32
N GLY A 67 13.65 -5.89 3.67
CA GLY A 67 14.95 -6.32 3.20
C GLY A 67 15.46 -5.43 2.06
N GLN A 68 16.77 -5.42 1.86
CA GLN A 68 17.36 -4.69 0.73
C GLN A 68 17.11 -5.45 -0.57
N LEU A 69 16.63 -4.71 -1.58
CA LEU A 69 16.70 -5.11 -2.98
C LEU A 69 17.94 -4.46 -3.58
N GLY A 70 18.73 -5.22 -4.36
CA GLY A 70 19.88 -4.67 -5.06
C GLY A 70 19.50 -3.50 -5.97
N ALA A 71 20.44 -2.60 -6.24
CA ALA A 71 20.24 -1.54 -7.23
C ALA A 71 19.83 -2.17 -8.58
N GLY A 72 18.84 -1.56 -9.25
CA GLY A 72 18.34 -2.09 -10.50
C GLY A 72 17.11 -1.37 -11.02
N ASN A 73 16.44 -2.02 -11.96
CA ASN A 73 15.28 -1.51 -12.68
C ASN A 73 14.01 -1.72 -11.88
N LEU A 74 13.86 -0.98 -10.77
CA LEU A 74 12.72 -1.12 -9.87
C LEU A 74 11.41 -0.82 -10.60
N CYS A 75 10.46 -1.73 -10.48
CA CYS A 75 9.14 -1.65 -11.10
C CYS A 75 8.05 -1.95 -10.07
N GLU A 76 6.89 -1.33 -10.27
CA GLU A 76 5.63 -1.80 -9.71
C GLU A 76 5.02 -2.83 -10.64
N VAL A 77 4.65 -3.97 -10.08
CA VAL A 77 4.01 -5.08 -10.79
C VAL A 77 2.60 -5.25 -10.27
N LEU A 78 1.64 -5.32 -11.20
CA LEU A 78 0.24 -5.66 -10.93
C LEU A 78 -0.10 -6.92 -11.71
N LEU A 79 -0.68 -7.90 -11.03
CA LEU A 79 -1.18 -9.14 -11.63
C LEU A 79 -2.67 -9.04 -11.97
N VAL A 80 -3.15 -9.90 -12.86
CA VAL A 80 -4.56 -9.94 -13.30
C VAL A 80 -5.52 -10.25 -12.14
N ASN A 81 -5.07 -10.99 -11.12
CA ASN A 81 -5.85 -11.28 -9.92
C ASN A 81 -5.88 -10.09 -8.90
N GLY A 82 -5.23 -8.98 -9.22
CA GLY A 82 -5.13 -7.77 -8.39
C GLY A 82 -4.02 -7.81 -7.33
N ASP A 83 -3.21 -8.87 -7.28
CA ASP A 83 -1.99 -8.87 -6.49
C ASP A 83 -1.02 -7.81 -7.02
N HIS A 84 -0.28 -7.18 -6.11
CA HIS A 84 0.65 -6.12 -6.46
C HIS A 84 1.90 -6.21 -5.59
N PHE A 85 3.04 -5.88 -6.17
CA PHE A 85 4.32 -5.89 -5.46
C PHE A 85 5.34 -5.03 -6.21
N ARG A 86 6.52 -4.85 -5.59
CA ARG A 86 7.65 -4.18 -6.23
C ARG A 86 8.84 -5.13 -6.37
N GLY A 87 9.58 -4.97 -7.45
CA GLY A 87 10.80 -5.73 -7.72
C GLY A 87 11.55 -5.20 -8.94
N ASN A 88 12.78 -5.63 -9.11
CA ASN A 88 13.59 -5.23 -10.25
C ASN A 88 13.19 -6.06 -11.46
N PHE A 89 12.88 -5.39 -12.57
CA PHE A 89 12.66 -6.07 -13.83
C PHE A 89 14.00 -6.59 -14.37
N ALA A 90 14.17 -7.90 -14.36
CA ALA A 90 15.43 -8.57 -14.65
C ALA A 90 15.51 -9.12 -16.08
N GLY A 91 14.37 -9.32 -16.75
CA GLY A 91 14.32 -9.85 -18.11
C GLY A 91 12.97 -10.44 -18.46
N ALA A 92 12.84 -10.96 -19.67
CA ALA A 92 11.67 -11.71 -20.12
C ALA A 92 12.10 -12.90 -20.99
N THR A 93 11.25 -13.92 -21.04
CA THR A 93 11.38 -15.08 -21.93
C THR A 93 10.12 -15.21 -22.79
N ASP A 94 10.00 -16.31 -23.52
CA ASP A 94 8.80 -16.68 -24.28
C ASP A 94 7.55 -16.82 -23.40
N GLU A 95 7.73 -17.29 -22.17
CA GLU A 95 6.64 -17.62 -21.28
C GLU A 95 6.55 -16.70 -20.05
N HIS A 96 7.68 -16.09 -19.64
CA HIS A 96 7.77 -15.42 -18.34
C HIS A 96 8.32 -14.00 -18.38
N PHE A 97 7.86 -13.16 -17.46
CA PHE A 97 8.61 -12.00 -16.99
C PHE A 97 9.41 -12.38 -15.73
N LEU A 98 10.66 -11.95 -15.66
CA LEU A 98 11.57 -12.24 -14.56
C LEU A 98 11.66 -11.01 -13.66
N ILE A 99 11.21 -11.14 -12.40
CA ILE A 99 11.25 -10.05 -11.42
C ILE A 99 12.06 -10.47 -10.20
N ASP A 100 13.14 -9.75 -9.91
CA ASP A 100 13.92 -9.94 -8.70
C ASP A 100 13.26 -9.21 -7.53
N THR A 101 12.90 -9.95 -6.49
CA THR A 101 12.23 -9.46 -5.28
C THR A 101 13.09 -9.64 -4.05
N TRP A 102 12.98 -8.72 -3.09
CA TRP A 102 13.74 -8.83 -1.84
C TRP A 102 13.24 -9.98 -0.95
N HIS A 103 11.96 -10.35 -1.10
CA HIS A 103 11.25 -11.32 -0.26
C HIS A 103 11.32 -12.76 -0.78
N ALA A 104 11.50 -12.99 -2.09
CA ALA A 104 11.49 -14.34 -2.68
C ALA A 104 12.59 -14.58 -3.73
N GLY A 105 13.53 -13.65 -3.91
CA GLY A 105 14.48 -13.73 -5.02
C GLY A 105 13.78 -13.56 -6.37
N ARG A 106 14.26 -14.26 -7.40
CA ARG A 106 13.72 -14.16 -8.76
C ARG A 106 12.39 -14.91 -8.88
N LEU A 107 11.31 -14.16 -9.11
CA LEU A 107 10.02 -14.70 -9.50
C LEU A 107 9.91 -14.81 -11.02
N GLN A 108 9.39 -15.96 -11.49
CA GLN A 108 9.07 -16.20 -12.90
C GLN A 108 7.57 -16.05 -13.10
N LEU A 109 7.14 -14.88 -13.58
CA LEU A 109 5.73 -14.57 -13.73
C LEU A 109 5.26 -15.01 -15.11
N GLY A 110 4.25 -15.88 -15.20
CA GLY A 110 3.62 -16.18 -16.49
C GLY A 110 3.14 -14.90 -17.15
N ARG A 111 3.50 -14.66 -18.41
CA ARG A 111 3.16 -13.40 -19.12
C ARG A 111 1.68 -13.05 -19.04
N ASN A 112 0.83 -14.06 -19.20
CA ASN A 112 -0.62 -13.93 -19.17
C ASN A 112 -1.19 -13.53 -17.78
N ALA A 113 -0.42 -13.70 -16.71
CA ALA A 113 -0.80 -13.35 -15.34
C ALA A 113 -0.44 -11.91 -14.98
N VAL A 114 0.44 -11.26 -15.75
CA VAL A 114 0.90 -9.89 -15.50
C VAL A 114 -0.03 -8.89 -16.18
N ARG A 115 -0.66 -8.03 -15.38
CA ARG A 115 -1.55 -6.99 -15.88
C ARG A 115 -0.80 -5.71 -16.27
N LYS A 116 0.24 -5.37 -15.50
CA LYS A 116 1.04 -4.15 -15.69
C LYS A 116 2.40 -4.30 -15.03
N ILE A 117 3.44 -3.79 -15.70
CA ILE A 117 4.76 -3.50 -15.12
C ILE A 117 5.02 -2.01 -15.34
N ALA A 118 5.22 -1.23 -14.29
CA ALA A 118 5.50 0.19 -14.39
C ALA A 118 6.84 0.52 -13.74
N PRO A 119 7.84 0.96 -14.53
CA PRO A 119 9.10 1.44 -13.99
C PRO A 119 8.89 2.55 -12.96
N LEU A 120 9.75 2.54 -11.95
CA LEU A 120 9.88 3.59 -10.95
C LEU A 120 11.13 4.43 -11.25
N PRO A 121 11.17 5.70 -10.79
CA PRO A 121 12.36 6.53 -10.93
C PRO A 121 13.59 5.84 -10.35
N ARG A 122 14.73 5.99 -11.03
CA ARG A 122 16.00 5.53 -10.47
C ARG A 122 16.33 6.29 -9.20
N GLY A 123 16.79 5.56 -8.18
CA GLY A 123 17.12 6.16 -6.89
C GLY A 123 15.91 6.70 -6.14
N LEU A 124 14.69 6.23 -6.47
CA LEU A 124 13.46 6.61 -5.75
C LEU A 124 13.66 6.50 -4.24
N LYS A 125 13.49 7.63 -3.56
CA LYS A 125 13.57 7.70 -2.10
C LYS A 125 12.18 7.44 -1.50
N THR A 126 12.04 6.29 -0.84
CA THR A 126 10.90 6.05 0.07
C THR A 126 11.26 6.65 1.44
N LEU A 127 10.47 7.63 1.87
CA LEU A 127 10.67 8.38 3.12
C LEU A 127 9.94 7.72 4.29
N PHE A 128 8.77 7.15 4.00
CA PHE A 128 7.98 6.43 4.98
C PHE A 128 7.28 5.24 4.35
N GLN A 129 7.18 4.17 5.14
CA GLN A 129 6.39 3.00 4.84
C GLN A 129 5.78 2.46 6.14
N GLY A 130 4.47 2.22 6.15
CA GLY A 130 3.78 1.68 7.31
C GLY A 130 2.26 1.85 7.21
N PRO A 131 1.55 2.07 8.33
CA PRO A 131 2.03 1.94 9.70
C PRO A 131 2.29 0.47 10.07
N GLU A 132 3.42 0.19 10.74
CA GLU A 132 3.73 -1.13 11.31
C GLU A 132 3.28 -1.25 12.77
N ASN A 133 3.08 -0.12 13.43
CA ASN A 133 2.64 0.03 14.80
C ASN A 133 2.15 1.49 15.03
N ASP A 134 1.79 1.80 16.27
CA ASP A 134 1.36 3.14 16.70
C ASP A 134 2.53 4.07 17.09
N ASP A 135 3.77 3.55 17.11
CA ASP A 135 4.92 4.28 17.64
C ASP A 135 5.26 5.49 16.75
N GLY A 136 5.42 6.66 17.36
CA GLY A 136 5.73 7.91 16.66
C GLY A 136 4.52 8.58 16.00
N TRP A 137 3.30 8.10 16.25
CA TRP A 137 2.07 8.79 15.84
C TRP A 137 1.53 9.66 16.97
N THR A 138 1.16 10.90 16.63
CA THR A 138 0.50 11.84 17.54
C THR A 138 -1.00 11.65 17.44
N HIS A 139 -1.65 11.32 18.56
CA HIS A 139 -3.11 11.25 18.65
C HIS A 139 -3.65 12.58 19.16
N GLY A 140 -4.52 13.21 18.37
CA GLY A 140 -5.15 14.49 18.69
C GLY A 140 -6.64 14.33 18.97
N LYS A 141 -7.13 15.03 19.99
CA LYS A 141 -8.57 15.09 20.31
C LYS A 141 -9.26 16.11 19.41
N ILE A 142 -10.39 15.71 18.83
CA ILE A 142 -11.23 16.62 18.05
C ILE A 142 -12.28 17.20 18.99
N ASN A 143 -12.09 18.45 19.40
CA ASN A 143 -13.08 19.18 20.18
C ASN A 143 -14.04 19.87 19.20
N ASN A 144 -15.26 19.34 19.05
CA ASN A 144 -16.31 19.99 18.28
C ASN A 144 -17.62 19.92 19.07
N GLU A 145 -18.25 21.06 19.35
CA GLU A 145 -19.45 21.15 20.20
C GLU A 145 -20.63 20.31 19.65
N THR A 146 -20.64 20.02 18.35
CA THR A 146 -21.68 19.18 17.70
C THR A 146 -21.39 17.68 17.77
N ILE A 147 -20.16 17.28 18.09
CA ILE A 147 -19.71 15.89 18.12
C ILE A 147 -19.37 15.56 19.58
N GLY A 148 -20.37 15.10 20.34
CA GLY A 148 -20.28 14.94 21.80
C GLY A 148 -18.95 14.39 22.32
N GLU A 149 -18.58 13.15 21.94
CA GLU A 149 -17.33 12.51 22.36
C GLU A 149 -16.35 12.28 21.19
N SER A 150 -15.12 12.76 21.34
CA SER A 150 -13.98 12.41 20.47
C SER A 150 -13.43 11.04 20.83
N GLY A 151 -13.15 10.20 19.82
CA GLY A 151 -12.49 8.91 20.00
C GLY A 151 -10.99 8.94 19.72
N ASN A 152 -10.40 7.74 19.64
CA ASN A 152 -9.01 7.52 19.24
C ASN A 152 -8.97 6.69 17.96
N TRP A 153 -7.96 6.91 17.14
CA TRP A 153 -7.55 5.89 16.17
C TRP A 153 -6.91 4.73 16.93
N ARG A 154 -7.11 3.51 16.45
CA ARG A 154 -6.49 2.32 17.03
C ARG A 154 -5.71 1.58 15.95
N TYR A 155 -4.45 1.31 16.23
CA TYR A 155 -3.66 0.42 15.38
C TYR A 155 -4.08 -1.03 15.61
N HIS A 156 -4.45 -1.74 14.55
CA HIS A 156 -4.74 -3.17 14.59
C HIS A 156 -4.64 -3.82 13.21
N ASN A 157 -4.06 -5.02 13.14
CA ASN A 157 -3.89 -5.81 11.91
C ASN A 157 -3.24 -5.03 10.75
N GLY A 158 -2.15 -4.29 10.98
CA GLY A 158 -1.44 -3.59 9.90
C GLY A 158 -2.09 -2.28 9.42
N GLY A 159 -2.91 -1.64 10.27
CA GLY A 159 -3.56 -0.38 9.88
C GLY A 159 -4.24 0.33 11.04
N PHE A 160 -4.52 1.62 10.84
CA PHE A 160 -5.24 2.46 11.78
C PHE A 160 -6.73 2.42 11.51
N HIS A 161 -7.53 2.22 12.57
CA HIS A 161 -8.98 2.18 12.51
C HIS A 161 -9.58 3.33 13.32
N ALA A 162 -10.64 3.95 12.79
CA ALA A 162 -11.44 4.93 13.52
C ALA A 162 -12.94 4.72 13.26
N LYS A 163 -13.75 5.06 14.27
CA LYS A 163 -15.23 5.03 14.21
C LYS A 163 -15.83 6.35 14.71
N ALA A 164 -15.30 6.87 15.80
CA ALA A 164 -15.63 8.20 16.32
C ALA A 164 -14.66 9.24 15.75
N ALA A 165 -15.02 10.52 15.90
CA ALA A 165 -14.17 11.61 15.44
C ALA A 165 -12.83 11.57 16.17
N ALA A 166 -11.73 11.47 15.43
CA ALA A 166 -10.39 11.29 15.96
C ALA A 166 -9.33 11.81 14.99
N SER A 167 -8.18 12.24 15.49
CA SER A 167 -7.05 12.69 14.67
C SER A 167 -5.80 11.86 14.97
N ILE A 168 -5.07 11.49 13.92
CA ILE A 168 -3.68 11.02 14.03
C ILE A 168 -2.79 11.85 13.12
N ALA A 169 -1.57 12.10 13.53
CA ALA A 169 -0.61 12.87 12.76
C ALA A 169 0.81 12.36 12.95
N ARG A 170 1.64 12.60 11.95
CA ARG A 170 3.08 12.36 12.02
C ARG A 170 3.81 13.33 11.13
N ASP A 171 4.98 13.77 11.58
CA ASP A 171 5.94 14.38 10.68
C ASP A 171 6.58 13.30 9.81
N LEU A 172 6.30 13.34 8.51
CA LEU A 172 6.75 12.34 7.54
C LEU A 172 7.86 12.88 6.64
N ASP A 173 8.42 14.05 6.98
CA ASP A 173 9.48 14.71 6.22
C ASP A 173 9.09 14.91 4.75
N LEU A 174 7.87 15.41 4.50
CA LEU A 174 7.37 15.59 3.13
C LEU A 174 8.31 16.51 2.32
N PRO A 175 8.87 16.03 1.19
CA PRO A 175 9.79 16.77 0.35
C PRO A 175 9.02 17.77 -0.52
N ASP A 176 9.71 18.66 -1.23
CA ASP A 176 9.06 19.66 -2.08
C ASP A 176 8.21 19.07 -3.23
N SER A 177 8.53 17.86 -3.68
CA SER A 177 7.69 17.07 -4.58
C SER A 177 7.46 15.69 -3.98
N ALA A 178 6.24 15.44 -3.52
CA ALA A 178 5.91 14.25 -2.72
C ALA A 178 4.75 13.44 -3.33
N HIS A 179 4.81 12.14 -3.14
CA HIS A 179 3.73 11.18 -3.41
C HIS A 179 3.39 10.43 -2.12
N LEU A 180 2.16 10.64 -1.62
CA LEU A 180 1.58 9.91 -0.51
C LEU A 180 0.57 8.91 -1.06
N SER A 181 0.68 7.63 -0.73
CA SER A 181 -0.32 6.62 -1.13
C SER A 181 -0.72 5.72 0.03
N PHE A 182 -1.98 5.28 0.06
CA PHE A 182 -2.50 4.39 1.10
C PHE A 182 -3.77 3.66 0.63
N ASP A 183 -4.05 2.53 1.27
CA ASP A 183 -5.29 1.80 1.10
C ASP A 183 -6.30 2.28 2.16
N LEU A 184 -7.46 2.74 1.70
CA LEU A 184 -8.57 3.18 2.53
C LEU A 184 -9.73 2.20 2.43
N GLU A 185 -10.18 1.70 3.56
CA GLU A 185 -11.38 0.85 3.69
C GLU A 185 -12.41 1.59 4.55
N TRP A 186 -13.69 1.44 4.24
CA TRP A 186 -14.77 2.09 4.98
C TRP A 186 -16.03 1.26 5.07
N SER A 187 -16.82 1.52 6.11
CA SER A 187 -18.20 1.07 6.24
C SER A 187 -19.11 2.23 6.64
N GLY A 188 -20.28 2.31 6.03
CA GLY A 188 -21.18 3.45 6.16
C GLY A 188 -20.66 4.69 5.40
N SER A 189 -21.11 5.87 5.82
CA SER A 189 -20.71 7.13 5.21
C SER A 189 -19.34 7.58 5.73
N MET A 190 -18.42 7.89 4.83
CA MET A 190 -17.10 8.43 5.13
C MET A 190 -17.11 9.96 5.18
N HIS A 191 -16.37 10.53 6.14
CA HIS A 191 -16.02 11.94 6.19
C HIS A 191 -14.62 12.09 6.82
N LEU A 192 -13.63 12.42 6.00
CA LEU A 192 -12.22 12.53 6.35
C LEU A 192 -11.64 13.86 5.89
N ALA A 193 -10.63 14.35 6.60
CA ALA A 193 -9.76 15.42 6.15
C ALA A 193 -8.30 15.04 6.33
N PHE A 194 -7.48 15.34 5.34
CA PHE A 194 -6.04 15.13 5.36
C PHE A 194 -5.34 16.48 5.27
N ALA A 195 -4.63 16.88 6.32
CA ALA A 195 -3.71 18.01 6.25
C ALA A 195 -2.39 17.53 5.65
N LEU A 196 -1.95 18.15 4.56
CA LEU A 196 -0.67 17.92 3.91
C LEU A 196 0.23 19.14 4.12
N TYR A 197 1.51 18.91 4.41
CA TYR A 197 2.51 19.95 4.71
C TYR A 197 2.10 20.84 5.90
N THR A 198 1.56 20.21 6.95
CA THR A 198 1.25 20.87 8.23
C THR A 198 2.48 20.86 9.13
N ASP A 199 2.73 21.93 9.88
CA ASP A 199 3.72 21.99 10.96
C ASP A 199 3.11 21.65 12.33
N SER A 200 1.78 21.78 12.45
CA SER A 200 1.04 21.34 13.63
C SER A 200 0.58 19.89 13.49
N LEU A 201 0.95 19.04 14.45
CA LEU A 201 0.46 17.66 14.56
C LEU A 201 -0.86 17.55 15.34
N GLN A 202 -1.24 18.59 16.07
CA GLN A 202 -2.55 18.67 16.73
C GLN A 202 -3.62 19.09 15.73
N PRO A 203 -4.88 18.60 15.84
CA PRO A 203 -5.96 19.02 14.96
C PRO A 203 -6.24 20.52 15.11
N ILE A 204 -6.56 21.17 14.00
CA ILE A 204 -6.92 22.59 13.92
C ILE A 204 -8.40 22.68 13.58
N SER A 205 -9.20 23.32 14.43
CA SER A 205 -10.59 23.62 14.14
C SER A 205 -10.68 24.70 13.06
N LEU A 206 -11.23 24.36 11.90
CA LEU A 206 -11.32 25.30 10.78
C LEU A 206 -12.33 26.43 11.00
N SER A 207 -13.34 26.21 11.85
CA SER A 207 -14.37 27.22 12.17
C SER A 207 -13.90 28.28 13.16
N THR A 208 -12.86 27.97 13.94
CA THR A 208 -12.31 28.84 15.00
C THR A 208 -10.79 28.98 14.86
N LYS A 209 -10.26 28.85 13.64
CA LYS A 209 -8.82 28.73 13.37
C LYS A 209 -8.02 29.94 13.84
N GLU A 210 -8.65 31.11 13.92
CA GLU A 210 -8.07 32.35 14.42
C GLU A 210 -7.70 32.26 15.90
N ASN A 211 -8.42 31.43 16.67
CA ASN A 211 -8.24 31.24 18.11
C ASN A 211 -7.30 30.06 18.46
N GLU A 212 -6.95 29.24 17.48
CA GLU A 212 -6.02 28.12 17.67
C GLU A 212 -4.61 28.65 18.03
N PRO A 213 -3.69 27.80 18.55
CA PRO A 213 -2.27 28.14 18.63
C PRO A 213 -1.71 28.57 17.27
N ASP A 214 -0.53 29.20 17.24
CA ASP A 214 0.08 29.56 15.95
C ASP A 214 0.40 28.31 15.12
N PHE A 215 0.13 28.39 13.82
CA PHE A 215 0.36 27.29 12.88
C PHE A 215 0.63 27.83 11.47
N GLY A 216 1.54 27.17 10.77
CA GLY A 216 1.86 27.43 9.37
C GLY A 216 0.78 26.94 8.42
N GLY A 217 0.75 27.50 7.21
CA GLY A 217 -0.20 27.11 6.19
C GLY A 217 -0.10 25.62 5.81
N PHE A 218 -1.22 25.02 5.44
CA PHE A 218 -1.30 23.63 4.99
C PHE A 218 -2.41 23.43 3.95
N TYR A 219 -2.42 22.29 3.26
CA TYR A 219 -3.54 21.89 2.40
C TYR A 219 -4.42 20.88 3.10
N SER A 220 -5.73 21.14 3.18
CA SER A 220 -6.73 20.19 3.65
C SER A 220 -7.41 19.52 2.46
N VAL A 221 -7.09 18.25 2.20
CA VAL A 221 -7.83 17.38 1.28
C VAL A 221 -9.01 16.80 2.04
N GLN A 222 -10.22 17.23 1.71
CA GLN A 222 -11.44 16.72 2.33
C GLN A 222 -12.08 15.68 1.43
N ILE A 223 -12.46 14.56 2.03
CA ILE A 223 -13.00 13.40 1.34
C ILE A 223 -14.27 12.97 2.07
N ASN A 224 -15.36 12.87 1.31
CA ASN A 224 -16.60 12.27 1.80
C ASN A 224 -17.03 11.12 0.89
N SER A 225 -18.23 10.59 1.10
CA SER A 225 -18.75 9.43 0.36
C SER A 225 -19.11 9.71 -1.12
N TYR A 226 -18.85 10.91 -1.63
CA TYR A 226 -19.22 11.31 -2.98
C TYR A 226 -18.25 12.28 -3.64
N SER A 227 -17.43 13.02 -2.89
CA SER A 227 -16.55 14.03 -3.48
C SER A 227 -15.22 14.16 -2.75
N VAL A 228 -14.28 14.76 -3.47
CA VAL A 228 -13.01 15.23 -2.94
C VAL A 228 -12.88 16.72 -3.26
N ASN A 229 -12.46 17.50 -2.28
CA ASN A 229 -12.16 18.92 -2.46
C ASN A 229 -10.88 19.32 -1.73
N LEU A 230 -10.26 20.39 -2.23
CA LEU A 230 -9.00 20.89 -1.69
C LEU A 230 -9.19 22.31 -1.15
N LEU A 231 -8.69 22.51 0.06
CA LEU A 231 -8.74 23.78 0.78
C LEU A 231 -7.35 24.16 1.30
N PRO A 232 -6.69 25.20 0.77
CA PRO A 232 -5.56 25.83 1.45
C PRO A 232 -6.05 26.47 2.75
N VAL A 233 -5.35 26.21 3.84
CA VAL A 233 -5.65 26.73 5.17
C VAL A 233 -4.46 27.55 5.64
N LYS A 234 -4.73 28.79 6.03
CA LYS A 234 -3.79 29.67 6.74
C LYS A 234 -4.56 30.37 7.84
N LYS A 235 -3.90 30.64 8.97
CA LYS A 235 -4.56 31.13 10.19
C LYS A 235 -5.34 32.42 9.97
N GLN A 236 -4.73 33.42 9.32
CA GLN A 236 -5.33 34.76 9.16
C GLN A 236 -5.94 35.01 7.77
N GLU A 237 -6.10 33.99 6.93
CA GLU A 237 -6.74 34.14 5.61
C GLU A 237 -8.12 33.46 5.57
N PRO A 238 -9.09 33.99 4.80
CA PRO A 238 -10.38 33.31 4.59
C PRO A 238 -10.22 31.92 3.96
N LEU A 239 -11.08 30.98 4.37
CA LEU A 239 -11.14 29.64 3.78
C LEU A 239 -11.77 29.71 2.39
N THR A 240 -11.01 29.36 1.35
CA THR A 240 -11.49 29.32 -0.04
C THR A 240 -11.06 28.02 -0.70
N TYR A 241 -12.04 27.22 -1.16
CA TYR A 241 -11.76 25.99 -1.88
C TYR A 241 -11.11 26.27 -3.24
N LEU A 242 -10.10 25.47 -3.60
CA LEU A 242 -9.54 25.49 -4.97
C LEU A 242 -10.41 24.71 -5.96
N GLY A 243 -11.39 23.96 -5.47
CA GLY A 243 -12.40 23.27 -6.26
C GLY A 243 -12.72 21.88 -5.74
N GLN A 244 -13.75 21.27 -6.33
CA GLN A 244 -14.24 19.95 -5.99
C GLN A 244 -14.25 19.04 -7.22
N ALA A 245 -14.13 17.73 -7.00
CA ALA A 245 -14.42 16.70 -7.98
C ALA A 245 -15.38 15.66 -7.38
N THR A 246 -16.32 15.18 -8.19
CA THR A 246 -17.24 14.12 -7.79
C THR A 246 -16.61 12.75 -8.05
N VAL A 247 -16.86 11.83 -7.12
CA VAL A 247 -16.40 10.44 -7.12
C VAL A 247 -17.58 9.53 -6.74
N PRO A 248 -18.57 9.34 -7.63
CA PRO A 248 -19.75 8.53 -7.32
C PRO A 248 -19.42 7.08 -6.96
N ASP A 249 -18.29 6.56 -7.45
CA ASP A 249 -17.87 5.17 -7.24
C ASP A 249 -17.52 4.85 -5.78
N PHE A 250 -17.29 5.85 -4.91
CA PHE A 250 -17.16 5.62 -3.47
C PHE A 250 -18.39 4.96 -2.84
N ARG A 251 -19.58 5.15 -3.42
CA ARG A 251 -20.81 4.49 -2.93
C ARG A 251 -20.93 3.04 -3.36
N LYS A 252 -20.12 2.60 -4.33
CA LYS A 252 -20.21 1.26 -4.95
C LYS A 252 -19.15 0.30 -4.42
N LYS A 253 -18.20 0.78 -3.62
CA LYS A 253 -17.08 0.01 -3.10
C LYS A 253 -16.91 0.29 -1.61
N PRO A 254 -16.41 -0.66 -0.82
CA PRO A 254 -16.04 -0.43 0.58
C PRO A 254 -14.55 -0.09 0.76
N LYS A 255 -13.81 0.06 -0.35
CA LYS A 255 -12.36 0.32 -0.33
C LYS A 255 -11.87 0.94 -1.63
N ALA A 256 -10.76 1.66 -1.55
CA ALA A 256 -10.02 2.22 -2.68
C ALA A 256 -8.58 2.51 -2.27
N ARG A 257 -7.66 2.54 -3.25
CA ARG A 257 -6.33 3.11 -3.04
C ARG A 257 -6.38 4.61 -3.32
N LEU A 258 -5.93 5.42 -2.38
CA LEU A 258 -5.83 6.86 -2.53
C LEU A 258 -4.38 7.27 -2.70
N GLU A 259 -4.15 8.24 -3.56
CA GLU A 259 -2.83 8.80 -3.85
C GLU A 259 -2.93 10.33 -3.88
N PHE A 260 -2.10 11.01 -3.10
CA PHE A 260 -1.94 12.45 -3.12
C PHE A 260 -0.56 12.79 -3.67
N PHE A 261 -0.54 13.71 -4.63
CA PHE A 261 0.68 14.23 -5.23
C PHE A 261 0.77 15.70 -4.90
N ALA A 262 1.97 16.18 -4.58
CA ALA A 262 2.22 17.58 -4.34
C ALA A 262 3.52 18.02 -5.00
N SER A 263 3.56 19.26 -5.48
CA SER A 263 4.79 19.89 -5.96
C SER A 263 4.77 21.38 -5.62
N LYS A 264 5.71 21.82 -4.79
CA LYS A 264 5.87 23.23 -4.43
C LYS A 264 6.22 24.08 -5.64
N ALA A 265 7.13 23.59 -6.49
CA ALA A 265 7.53 24.27 -7.72
C ALA A 265 6.35 24.49 -8.68
N GLN A 266 5.48 23.49 -8.85
CA GLN A 266 4.27 23.61 -9.68
C GLN A 266 3.09 24.23 -8.94
N ARG A 267 3.21 24.55 -7.64
CA ARG A 267 2.14 25.04 -6.76
C ARG A 267 0.92 24.13 -6.79
N MET A 268 1.15 22.83 -6.75
CA MET A 268 0.20 21.83 -7.21
C MET A 268 -0.09 20.79 -6.14
N VAL A 269 -1.37 20.42 -6.03
CA VAL A 269 -1.81 19.21 -5.35
C VAL A 269 -2.73 18.44 -6.30
N ALA A 270 -2.60 17.11 -6.35
CA ALA A 270 -3.48 16.26 -7.12
C ALA A 270 -3.91 15.04 -6.30
N VAL A 271 -5.09 14.51 -6.62
CA VAL A 271 -5.64 13.29 -6.03
C VAL A 271 -5.87 12.28 -7.14
N ALA A 272 -5.36 11.07 -6.95
CA ALA A 272 -5.74 9.90 -7.73
C ALA A 272 -6.42 8.86 -6.85
N ILE A 273 -7.31 8.09 -7.46
CA ILE A 273 -8.06 7.00 -6.83
C ILE A 273 -7.96 5.78 -7.73
N ASP A 274 -7.53 4.65 -7.17
CA ASP A 274 -7.28 3.41 -7.90
C ASP A 274 -6.38 3.64 -9.14
N GLY A 275 -5.34 4.48 -9.00
CA GLY A 275 -4.41 4.85 -10.08
C GLY A 275 -4.95 5.86 -11.10
N LYS A 276 -6.21 6.30 -11.01
CA LYS A 276 -6.79 7.31 -11.90
C LYS A 276 -6.73 8.69 -11.26
N VAL A 277 -6.02 9.63 -11.88
CA VAL A 277 -6.05 11.05 -11.48
C VAL A 277 -7.47 11.58 -11.60
N ILE A 278 -8.04 11.99 -10.45
CA ILE A 278 -9.41 12.52 -10.34
C ILE A 278 -9.40 14.02 -10.54
N ARG A 279 -8.44 14.71 -9.91
CA ARG A 279 -8.32 16.16 -9.98
C ARG A 279 -6.89 16.60 -9.72
N LYS A 280 -6.49 17.65 -10.44
CA LYS A 280 -5.28 18.44 -10.22
C LYS A 280 -5.72 19.86 -9.88
N TRP A 281 -5.17 20.43 -8.82
CA TRP A 281 -5.36 21.82 -8.44
C TRP A 281 -4.02 22.55 -8.52
N THR A 282 -4.06 23.78 -8.99
CA THR A 282 -2.91 24.70 -8.99
C THR A 282 -3.30 25.89 -8.13
N ASP A 283 -2.51 26.21 -7.11
CA ASP A 283 -2.76 27.35 -6.23
C ASP A 283 -2.12 28.61 -6.82
N SER A 284 -2.97 29.50 -7.34
CA SER A 284 -2.51 30.76 -7.94
C SER A 284 -1.88 31.72 -6.92
N ARG A 285 -2.17 31.53 -5.61
CA ARG A 285 -1.64 32.36 -4.52
C ARG A 285 -0.30 31.87 -3.97
N GLY A 286 0.27 30.84 -4.57
CA GLY A 286 1.49 30.18 -4.09
C GLY A 286 1.18 28.90 -3.31
N PHE A 287 2.20 28.06 -3.12
CA PHE A 287 2.03 26.82 -2.37
C PHE A 287 1.80 27.14 -0.88
N ALA A 288 0.65 26.74 -0.34
CA ALA A 288 0.21 27.13 1.00
C ALA A 288 0.93 26.37 2.13
N GLY A 289 1.43 25.16 1.85
CA GLY A 289 2.06 24.28 2.84
C GLY A 289 3.41 24.80 3.35
N GLN A 290 3.56 24.87 4.68
CA GLN A 290 4.76 25.40 5.36
C GLN A 290 5.47 24.38 6.25
N GLY A 291 4.85 23.23 6.55
CA GLY A 291 5.47 22.14 7.28
C GLY A 291 5.74 20.91 6.42
N THR A 292 6.07 19.80 7.07
CA THR A 292 6.39 18.50 6.46
C THR A 292 5.51 17.36 6.96
N GLY A 293 4.59 17.66 7.88
CA GLY A 293 3.71 16.67 8.49
C GLY A 293 2.47 16.34 7.68
N VAL A 294 1.91 15.18 8.01
CA VAL A 294 0.60 14.71 7.56
C VAL A 294 -0.28 14.48 8.77
N ARG A 295 -1.50 15.03 8.73
CA ARG A 295 -2.53 14.78 9.75
C ARG A 295 -3.79 14.21 9.09
N ILE A 296 -4.31 13.15 9.66
CA ILE A 296 -5.51 12.44 9.20
C ILE A 296 -6.59 12.61 10.26
N VAL A 297 -7.73 13.16 9.84
CA VAL A 297 -8.84 13.52 10.71
C VAL A 297 -10.08 12.75 10.27
N HIS A 298 -10.62 11.90 11.14
CA HIS A 298 -11.95 11.30 11.01
C HIS A 298 -12.99 12.23 11.63
N GLN A 299 -14.03 12.56 10.88
CA GLN A 299 -15.05 13.56 11.26
C GLN A 299 -16.30 12.93 11.90
N GLY A 300 -16.18 11.71 12.45
CA GLY A 300 -17.25 11.04 13.20
C GLY A 300 -18.33 10.35 12.36
N ARG A 301 -18.10 10.13 11.07
CA ARG A 301 -19.03 9.40 10.19
C ARG A 301 -18.43 8.08 9.72
N GLY A 302 -19.17 6.99 9.93
CA GLY A 302 -18.81 5.65 9.50
C GLY A 302 -17.56 5.09 10.21
N ALA A 303 -17.20 3.86 9.86
CA ALA A 303 -15.90 3.31 10.27
C ALA A 303 -14.94 3.40 9.10
N VAL A 304 -13.66 3.69 9.38
CA VAL A 304 -12.59 3.66 8.38
C VAL A 304 -11.40 2.88 8.88
N ARG A 305 -10.63 2.36 7.93
CA ARG A 305 -9.31 1.80 8.14
C ARG A 305 -8.35 2.35 7.10
N ILE A 306 -7.18 2.79 7.55
CA ILE A 306 -6.07 3.23 6.69
C ILE A 306 -4.90 2.28 6.89
N SER A 307 -4.35 1.78 5.80
CA SER A 307 -3.21 0.87 5.79
C SER A 307 -2.32 1.11 4.58
N ASN A 308 -1.14 0.48 4.55
CA ASN A 308 -0.23 0.54 3.40
C ASN A 308 0.15 1.98 2.99
N LEU A 309 0.35 2.82 4.00
CA LEU A 309 0.77 4.21 3.85
C LEU A 309 2.23 4.24 3.39
N ARG A 310 2.48 4.96 2.30
CA ARG A 310 3.81 5.19 1.74
C ARG A 310 3.99 6.66 1.40
N VAL A 311 5.14 7.22 1.76
CA VAL A 311 5.61 8.54 1.34
C VAL A 311 6.86 8.37 0.51
N GLU A 312 6.87 8.99 -0.67
CA GLU A 312 8.01 8.95 -1.59
C GLU A 312 8.26 10.32 -2.20
N GLU A 313 9.48 10.55 -2.65
CA GLU A 313 9.74 11.61 -3.61
C GLU A 313 8.97 11.37 -4.91
N TRP A 314 8.49 12.44 -5.52
CA TRP A 314 7.72 12.37 -6.76
C TRP A 314 8.45 13.07 -7.90
N ASP A 315 8.58 12.37 -9.02
CA ASP A 315 9.27 12.82 -10.23
C ASP A 315 8.41 13.70 -11.15
N GLY A 316 7.19 14.04 -10.72
CA GLY A 316 6.25 14.84 -11.52
C GLY A 316 5.40 14.03 -12.50
N ARG A 317 5.55 12.69 -12.56
CA ARG A 317 4.85 11.84 -13.52
C ARG A 317 3.69 11.09 -12.88
N PHE A 318 2.55 11.08 -13.56
CA PHE A 318 1.39 10.29 -13.14
C PHE A 318 1.41 8.92 -13.81
N LYS A 319 1.30 7.89 -12.98
CA LYS A 319 0.95 6.54 -13.44
C LYS A 319 -0.56 6.46 -13.67
N GLY A 320 -0.97 5.56 -14.56
CA GLY A 320 -2.38 5.35 -14.86
C GLY A 320 -2.79 3.89 -14.61
N PRO A 321 -4.10 3.60 -14.55
CA PRO A 321 -4.55 2.23 -14.62
C PRO A 321 -4.17 1.62 -15.97
N PRO A 322 -4.06 0.29 -16.05
CA PRO A 322 -3.85 -0.38 -17.32
C PRO A 322 -5.10 -0.21 -18.21
N THR A 323 -4.91 0.05 -19.50
CA THR A 323 -5.99 0.26 -20.48
C THR A 323 -5.98 -0.76 -21.62
N HIS A 324 -4.97 -1.61 -21.72
CA HIS A 324 -4.89 -2.68 -22.70
C HIS A 324 -5.99 -3.70 -22.40
N PRO A 325 -6.81 -4.12 -23.38
CA PRO A 325 -7.90 -5.05 -23.13
C PRO A 325 -7.42 -6.39 -22.58
N LEU A 326 -8.20 -7.00 -21.68
CA LEU A 326 -7.98 -8.39 -21.30
C LEU A 326 -8.19 -9.30 -22.52
N GLY A 327 -7.26 -10.21 -22.79
CA GLY A 327 -7.30 -11.06 -23.98
C GLY A 327 -6.61 -10.47 -25.21
N ALA A 328 -5.87 -9.37 -25.07
CA ALA A 328 -5.02 -8.86 -26.15
C ALA A 328 -3.94 -9.88 -26.53
N LYS A 329 -3.54 -9.89 -27.81
CA LYS A 329 -2.58 -10.85 -28.36
C LYS A 329 -1.12 -10.41 -28.25
N ASP A 330 -0.90 -9.10 -28.32
CA ASP A 330 0.43 -8.48 -28.24
C ASP A 330 0.55 -7.65 -26.97
N ASP A 331 1.78 -7.35 -26.56
CA ASP A 331 2.07 -6.43 -25.47
C ASP A 331 1.85 -4.98 -25.93
N LEU A 332 1.43 -4.13 -25.00
CA LEU A 332 1.34 -2.68 -25.20
C LEU A 332 2.35 -1.98 -24.29
N VAL A 333 3.31 -1.28 -24.89
CA VAL A 333 4.23 -0.40 -24.17
C VAL A 333 3.78 1.04 -24.34
N LYS A 334 3.58 1.73 -23.23
CA LYS A 334 3.26 3.17 -23.20
C LYS A 334 4.47 3.95 -22.76
N LEU A 335 4.78 5.00 -23.49
CA LEU A 335 5.88 5.91 -23.18
C LEU A 335 5.40 7.12 -22.37
N VAL A 336 6.31 7.78 -21.69
CA VAL A 336 6.04 8.96 -20.84
C VAL A 336 5.49 10.15 -21.63
N ASN A 337 5.81 10.26 -22.92
CA ASN A 337 5.27 11.26 -23.84
C ASN A 337 3.88 10.88 -24.41
N ASN A 338 3.29 9.78 -23.93
CA ASN A 338 2.01 9.20 -24.36
C ASN A 338 2.03 8.43 -25.69
N ASP A 339 3.19 8.29 -26.32
CA ASP A 339 3.35 7.38 -27.45
C ASP A 339 3.11 5.92 -27.02
N ARG A 340 2.76 5.09 -28.00
CA ARG A 340 2.41 3.68 -27.78
C ARG A 340 3.12 2.81 -28.79
N MET A 341 3.64 1.68 -28.33
CA MET A 341 4.24 0.63 -29.15
C MET A 341 3.44 -0.65 -28.89
N GLN A 342 3.00 -1.30 -29.96
CA GLN A 342 2.36 -2.61 -29.90
C GLN A 342 3.30 -3.64 -30.51
N GLY A 343 3.51 -4.73 -29.80
CA GLY A 343 4.49 -5.74 -30.19
C GLY A 343 4.80 -6.65 -29.01
N ARG A 344 6.00 -7.22 -28.99
CA ARG A 344 6.45 -8.13 -27.95
C ARG A 344 7.56 -7.50 -27.14
N VAL A 345 7.44 -7.50 -25.82
CA VAL A 345 8.56 -7.16 -24.93
C VAL A 345 9.49 -8.35 -24.85
N ASP A 346 10.72 -8.24 -25.33
CA ASP A 346 11.69 -9.34 -25.32
C ASP A 346 12.53 -9.39 -24.03
N GLY A 347 12.50 -8.32 -23.23
CA GLY A 347 13.19 -8.23 -21.96
C GLY A 347 13.88 -6.90 -21.78
N ILE A 348 14.91 -6.88 -20.94
CA ILE A 348 15.71 -5.69 -20.65
C ILE A 348 17.19 -6.03 -20.78
N ASP A 349 17.95 -5.14 -21.41
CA ASP A 349 19.41 -5.17 -21.46
C ASP A 349 19.95 -3.87 -20.87
N GLY A 350 20.65 -3.99 -19.74
CA GLY A 350 21.02 -2.86 -18.89
C GLY A 350 19.80 -2.07 -18.45
N ASP A 351 19.56 -0.94 -19.12
CA ASP A 351 18.44 -0.04 -18.87
C ASP A 351 17.51 0.17 -20.06
N LYS A 352 17.64 -0.65 -21.09
CA LYS A 352 16.82 -0.54 -22.29
C LYS A 352 15.87 -1.72 -22.37
N LEU A 353 14.58 -1.41 -22.37
CA LEU A 353 13.52 -2.33 -22.69
C LEU A 353 13.60 -2.67 -24.18
N ASN A 354 13.76 -3.94 -24.52
CA ASN A 354 13.74 -4.38 -25.91
C ASN A 354 12.32 -4.77 -26.30
N VAL A 355 11.81 -4.14 -27.35
CA VAL A 355 10.46 -4.36 -27.88
C VAL A 355 10.53 -4.66 -29.37
N THR A 356 10.04 -5.82 -29.79
CA THR A 356 9.88 -6.16 -31.20
C THR A 356 8.48 -5.82 -31.67
N THR A 357 8.35 -4.89 -32.63
CA THR A 357 7.09 -4.55 -33.29
C THR A 357 7.10 -5.09 -34.73
N ALA A 358 6.02 -4.84 -35.49
CA ALA A 358 5.95 -5.22 -36.90
C ALA A 358 7.03 -4.54 -37.77
N GLU A 359 7.53 -3.38 -37.32
CA GLU A 359 8.55 -2.58 -38.00
C GLU A 359 9.99 -2.96 -37.62
N GLY A 360 10.18 -3.80 -36.58
CA GLY A 360 11.49 -4.26 -36.13
C GLY A 360 11.69 -4.20 -34.61
N GLY A 361 12.93 -4.45 -34.17
CA GLY A 361 13.33 -4.37 -32.77
C GLY A 361 13.73 -2.96 -32.35
N PHE A 362 13.19 -2.49 -31.22
CA PHE A 362 13.42 -1.15 -30.68
C PHE A 362 13.93 -1.22 -29.23
N PRO A 363 15.16 -0.76 -28.95
CA PRO A 363 15.64 -0.57 -27.59
C PRO A 363 15.11 0.77 -27.04
N VAL A 364 14.30 0.71 -25.98
CA VAL A 364 13.68 1.87 -25.36
C VAL A 364 14.26 2.10 -23.96
N PRO A 365 14.86 3.26 -23.67
CA PRO A 365 15.30 3.59 -22.30
C PRO A 365 14.15 3.42 -21.31
N LEU A 366 14.39 2.68 -20.22
CA LEU A 366 13.34 2.31 -19.27
C LEU A 366 12.72 3.53 -18.58
N ASP A 367 13.48 4.60 -18.40
CA ASP A 367 13.00 5.89 -17.87
C ASP A 367 12.02 6.62 -18.80
N ARG A 368 11.97 6.24 -20.08
CA ARG A 368 10.95 6.68 -21.05
C ARG A 368 9.72 5.79 -21.08
N VAL A 369 9.78 4.60 -20.46
CA VAL A 369 8.66 3.67 -20.38
C VAL A 369 7.77 4.07 -19.20
N LYS A 370 6.52 4.43 -19.51
CA LYS A 370 5.51 4.75 -18.49
C LYS A 370 4.94 3.48 -17.87
N GLN A 371 4.58 2.51 -18.71
CA GLN A 371 4.15 1.18 -18.29
C GLN A 371 4.12 0.21 -19.46
N ILE A 372 4.36 -1.05 -19.14
CA ILE A 372 4.17 -2.23 -20.00
C ILE A 372 2.86 -2.87 -19.57
N GLU A 373 2.02 -3.20 -20.54
CA GLU A 373 0.76 -3.90 -20.37
C GLU A 373 0.77 -5.13 -21.26
N PRO A 374 1.18 -6.30 -20.73
CA PRO A 374 1.38 -7.48 -21.54
C PRO A 374 0.09 -8.00 -22.19
N ALA A 375 0.26 -8.89 -23.16
CA ALA A 375 -0.80 -9.78 -23.62
C ALA A 375 -1.29 -10.62 -22.43
N THR A 376 -2.55 -10.43 -22.01
CA THR A 376 -3.13 -11.15 -20.87
C THR A 376 -4.21 -12.12 -21.29
N SER A 377 -4.45 -13.16 -20.49
CA SER A 377 -5.63 -14.00 -20.65
C SER A 377 -6.91 -13.21 -20.29
N ARG A 378 -8.06 -13.65 -20.85
CA ARG A 378 -9.38 -13.12 -20.45
C ARG A 378 -9.81 -13.57 -19.05
N ALA A 379 -9.36 -14.74 -18.62
CA ALA A 379 -9.65 -15.31 -17.31
C ALA A 379 -8.36 -15.34 -16.47
N PRO A 380 -8.35 -14.79 -15.24
CA PRO A 380 -7.26 -15.03 -14.32
C PRO A 380 -7.17 -16.53 -14.03
N ALA A 381 -5.95 -17.07 -14.01
CA ALA A 381 -5.74 -18.42 -13.52
C ALA A 381 -6.09 -18.46 -12.03
N ASN A 382 -7.05 -19.31 -11.66
CA ASN A 382 -7.58 -19.37 -10.30
C ASN A 382 -6.65 -20.20 -9.41
N VAL A 383 -6.34 -19.64 -8.24
CA VAL A 383 -5.70 -20.39 -7.15
C VAL A 383 -6.78 -21.31 -6.55
N GLY A 384 -6.44 -22.58 -6.32
CA GLY A 384 -7.31 -23.49 -5.56
C GLY A 384 -7.71 -22.86 -4.22
N ILE A 385 -8.96 -23.04 -3.79
CA ILE A 385 -9.49 -22.33 -2.60
C ILE A 385 -8.95 -22.95 -1.31
N GLU A 386 -8.67 -24.25 -1.30
CA GLU A 386 -8.08 -24.90 -0.12
C GLU A 386 -6.67 -24.39 0.10
N HIS A 387 -6.37 -24.01 1.35
CA HIS A 387 -5.08 -23.44 1.76
C HIS A 387 -4.69 -22.14 1.02
N ARG A 388 -5.65 -21.50 0.34
CA ARG A 388 -5.45 -20.18 -0.25
C ARG A 388 -5.26 -19.15 0.85
N VAL A 389 -4.15 -18.45 0.75
CA VAL A 389 -3.85 -17.30 1.59
C VAL A 389 -3.64 -16.08 0.73
N ARG A 390 -4.02 -14.93 1.29
CA ARG A 390 -3.53 -13.64 0.83
C ARG A 390 -2.47 -13.18 1.82
N ALA A 391 -1.23 -13.13 1.36
CA ALA A 391 -0.10 -12.66 2.14
C ALA A 391 0.12 -11.17 1.92
N HIS A 392 0.40 -10.47 3.00
CA HIS A 392 0.84 -9.08 3.01
C HIS A 392 2.28 -9.01 3.50
N PHE A 393 3.07 -8.14 2.89
CA PHE A 393 4.50 -7.99 3.16
C PHE A 393 4.78 -6.64 3.81
N SER A 394 5.93 -6.51 4.50
CA SER A 394 6.31 -5.25 5.16
C SER A 394 6.50 -4.08 4.19
N ASP A 395 6.81 -4.37 2.93
CA ASP A 395 6.88 -3.38 1.87
C ASP A 395 5.52 -3.07 1.23
N GLY A 396 4.41 -3.47 1.83
CA GLY A 396 3.07 -3.18 1.32
C GLY A 396 2.67 -4.03 0.11
N SER A 397 3.54 -4.94 -0.34
CA SER A 397 3.20 -5.92 -1.36
C SER A 397 2.10 -6.86 -0.85
N ARG A 398 1.35 -7.41 -1.80
CA ARG A 398 0.26 -8.35 -1.55
C ARG A 398 0.24 -9.41 -2.63
N LEU A 399 0.40 -10.65 -2.22
CA LEU A 399 0.37 -11.83 -3.10
C LEU A 399 -0.64 -12.84 -2.60
N THR A 400 -1.30 -13.53 -3.52
CA THR A 400 -2.29 -14.57 -3.25
C THR A 400 -1.78 -15.90 -3.80
N PHE A 401 -1.71 -16.91 -2.95
CA PHE A 401 -1.15 -18.21 -3.29
C PHE A 401 -1.71 -19.35 -2.42
N VAL A 402 -1.44 -20.59 -2.84
CA VAL A 402 -1.56 -21.77 -1.97
C VAL A 402 -0.33 -21.83 -1.08
N LEU A 403 -0.53 -21.82 0.23
CA LEU A 403 0.55 -22.04 1.19
C LEU A 403 0.81 -23.54 1.26
N ASN A 404 2.05 -23.96 0.97
CA ASN A 404 2.44 -25.37 1.01
C ASN A 404 3.11 -25.71 2.33
N ARG A 405 4.06 -24.88 2.76
CA ARG A 405 4.84 -25.08 3.97
C ARG A 405 5.31 -23.76 4.56
N TRP A 406 5.38 -23.69 5.88
CA TRP A 406 6.10 -22.65 6.61
C TRP A 406 7.11 -23.28 7.56
N SER A 407 8.34 -22.80 7.53
CA SER A 407 9.42 -23.17 8.43
C SER A 407 10.36 -21.98 8.67
N ALA A 408 11.37 -22.14 9.52
CA ALA A 408 12.39 -21.13 9.72
C ALA A 408 13.20 -20.84 8.43
N ASP A 409 13.37 -21.84 7.57
CA ASP A 409 14.20 -21.73 6.36
C ASP A 409 13.45 -21.09 5.18
N GLY A 410 12.12 -21.06 5.23
CA GLY A 410 11.34 -20.58 4.11
C GLY A 410 9.83 -20.83 4.21
N VAL A 411 9.10 -20.05 3.43
CA VAL A 411 7.66 -20.18 3.20
C VAL A 411 7.46 -20.64 1.77
N GLU A 412 7.19 -21.93 1.59
CA GLU A 412 6.96 -22.52 0.28
C GLU A 412 5.52 -22.29 -0.15
N ALA A 413 5.34 -21.76 -1.35
CA ALA A 413 4.04 -21.41 -1.89
C ALA A 413 3.96 -21.68 -3.38
N HIS A 414 2.72 -21.82 -3.87
CA HIS A 414 2.44 -21.98 -5.29
C HIS A 414 1.31 -21.06 -5.73
N SER A 415 1.48 -20.39 -6.88
CA SER A 415 0.44 -19.61 -7.53
C SER A 415 0.45 -19.88 -9.04
N PRO A 416 -0.72 -19.94 -9.71
CA PRO A 416 -0.75 -20.00 -11.16
C PRO A 416 -0.04 -18.83 -11.86
N GLY A 417 0.13 -17.70 -11.17
CA GLY A 417 0.80 -16.53 -11.73
C GLY A 417 2.33 -16.60 -11.72
N PHE A 418 2.93 -17.28 -10.75
CA PHE A 418 4.39 -17.32 -10.56
C PHE A 418 4.98 -18.73 -10.38
N GLY A 419 4.17 -19.78 -10.50
CA GLY A 419 4.57 -21.15 -10.20
C GLY A 419 4.89 -21.35 -8.72
N SER A 420 5.94 -22.12 -8.44
CA SER A 420 6.45 -22.34 -7.08
C SER A 420 7.45 -21.25 -6.69
N ALA A 421 7.35 -20.76 -5.46
CA ALA A 421 8.29 -19.80 -4.89
C ALA A 421 8.51 -20.06 -3.40
N THR A 422 9.69 -19.67 -2.90
CA THR A 422 10.03 -19.70 -1.48
C THR A 422 10.25 -18.29 -0.98
N PHE A 423 9.43 -17.85 -0.03
CA PHE A 423 9.51 -16.52 0.57
C PHE A 423 10.30 -16.57 1.89
N LYS A 424 10.98 -15.48 2.22
CA LYS A 424 11.59 -15.27 3.53
C LYS A 424 10.47 -15.14 4.58
N PRO A 425 10.41 -15.95 5.65
CA PRO A 425 9.32 -15.90 6.63
C PRO A 425 9.09 -14.50 7.21
N GLY A 426 10.17 -13.81 7.62
CA GLY A 426 10.08 -12.46 8.18
C GLY A 426 9.63 -11.37 7.20
N SER A 427 9.50 -11.66 5.90
CA SER A 427 8.97 -10.70 4.94
C SER A 427 7.45 -10.56 4.98
N ILE A 428 6.74 -11.56 5.51
CA ILE A 428 5.29 -11.62 5.56
C ILE A 428 4.83 -11.07 6.92
N THR A 429 4.00 -10.04 6.89
CA THR A 429 3.43 -9.40 8.09
C THR A 429 2.03 -9.92 8.39
N ARG A 430 1.33 -10.46 7.39
CA ARG A 430 -0.03 -10.98 7.58
C ARG A 430 -0.38 -12.07 6.57
N LEU A 431 -1.08 -13.08 7.04
CA LEU A 431 -1.77 -14.08 6.22
C LEU A 431 -3.27 -13.97 6.45
N GLU A 432 -4.04 -13.76 5.39
CA GLU A 432 -5.50 -13.87 5.42
C GLU A 432 -5.91 -15.20 4.79
N PHE A 433 -6.46 -16.12 5.59
CA PHE A 433 -6.99 -17.38 5.07
C PHE A 433 -8.30 -17.10 4.33
N GLN A 434 -8.43 -17.59 3.10
CA GLN A 434 -9.65 -17.44 2.30
C GLN A 434 -10.45 -18.74 2.41
N PRO A 435 -11.56 -18.78 3.19
CA PRO A 435 -12.40 -19.95 3.27
C PRO A 435 -12.96 -20.34 1.89
N LYS A 436 -13.24 -21.63 1.67
CA LYS A 436 -14.35 -21.98 0.79
C LYS A 436 -15.61 -21.35 1.39
N ASN A 437 -16.27 -20.46 0.64
CA ASN A 437 -17.64 -20.09 0.95
C ASN A 437 -18.43 -21.40 0.97
N LYS A 438 -19.12 -21.68 2.09
CA LYS A 438 -20.02 -22.82 2.19
C LYS A 438 -21.24 -22.60 1.31
#